data_AF-A0A7J7LHI3-F1
#
_entry.id   AF-A0A7J7LHI3-F1
#
_cell.length_a   1.000
_cell.length_b   1.000
_cell.length_c   1.000
_cell.angle_alpha   90.00
_cell.angle_beta   90.00
_cell.angle_gamma   90.00
#
_symmetry.space_group_name_H-M   'P 1'
#
loop_
_entity.id
_entity.type
_entity.pdbx_description
1 polymer ?
#
loop_
_entity_poly.entity_id
_entity_poly.type
_entity_poly.pdbx_seq_one_letter_code
_entity_poly.pdbx_strand_id
1 'polypeptide(L)' 'MMEIVCKTLKGVKALETYDKEGQINKSTGLHILGPCIGRHMDGIYVVICLEELRQELSFVV' A
#
# COMPACT_ATOMS: atom_id res chain seq x y z
N MET A 1 10.27 -9.52 -9.18
CA MET A 1 9.77 -8.87 -7.94
C MET A 1 9.10 -7.57 -8.34
N MET A 2 7.85 -7.32 -7.97
CA MET A 2 7.19 -6.02 -8.16
C MET A 2 6.65 -5.58 -6.79
N GLU A 3 7.07 -4.41 -6.34
CA GLU A 3 6.67 -3.82 -5.07
C GLU A 3 6.07 -2.44 -5.33
N ILE A 4 5.10 -2.06 -4.51
CA ILE A 4 4.42 -0.78 -4.65
C ILE A 4 5.10 0.21 -3.72
N VAL A 5 5.69 1.27 -4.27
CA VAL A 5 6.37 2.30 -3.47
C VAL A 5 5.47 3.51 -3.33
N CYS A 6 5.07 3.82 -2.10
CA CYS A 6 4.31 5.02 -1.76
C CYS A 6 5.24 6.09 -1.19
N LYS A 7 5.09 7.33 -1.67
CA LYS A 7 5.81 8.47 -1.07
C LYS A 7 5.34 8.77 0.34
N THR A 8 4.05 8.59 0.62
CA THR A 8 3.44 8.98 1.90
C THR A 8 2.63 7.85 2.53
N LEU A 9 2.48 7.90 3.86
CA LEU A 9 1.66 6.96 4.62
C LEU A 9 0.18 7.05 4.22
N LYS A 10 -0.29 8.25 3.85
CA LYS A 10 -1.63 8.44 3.29
C LYS A 10 -1.81 7.69 1.97
N GLY A 11 -0.77 7.65 1.14
CA GLY A 11 -0.75 6.84 -0.08
C GLY A 11 -0.93 5.36 0.23
N VAL A 12 -0.20 4.84 1.21
CA VAL A 12 -0.35 3.43 1.67
C VAL A 12 -1.78 3.15 2.14
N LYS A 13 -2.36 4.02 2.96
CA LYS A 13 -3.74 3.87 3.45
C LYS A 13 -4.81 3.99 2.35
N ALA A 14 -4.48 4.58 1.21
CA ALA A 14 -5.39 4.64 0.07
C ALA A 14 -5.33 3.38 -0.80
N LEU A 15 -4.26 2.58 -0.69
CA LEU A 15 -4.11 1.32 -1.42
C LEU A 15 -5.01 0.23 -0.87
N GLU A 16 -5.17 0.18 0.45
CA GLU A 16 -6.04 -0.77 1.14
C GLU A 16 -6.79 -0.06 2.27
N THR A 17 -8.12 -0.15 2.26
CA THR A 17 -8.95 0.35 3.35
C THR A 17 -9.58 -0.81 4.10
N TYR A 18 -9.77 -0.62 5.40
CA TYR A 18 -10.38 -1.60 6.29
C TYR A 18 -11.69 -1.03 6.82
N ASP A 19 -12.70 -1.88 6.94
CA ASP A 19 -13.94 -1.53 7.64
C ASP A 19 -13.71 -1.46 9.15
N LYS A 20 -14.70 -0.97 9.90
CA LYS A 20 -14.68 -0.85 11.37
C LYS A 20 -14.44 -2.18 12.08
N GLU A 21 -14.76 -3.28 11.41
CA GLU A 21 -14.57 -4.65 11.88
C GLU A 21 -13.17 -5.21 11.58
N GLY A 22 -12.29 -4.40 10.97
CA GLY A 22 -10.95 -4.80 10.56
C GLY A 22 -10.91 -5.67 9.29
N GLN A 23 -12.04 -5.78 8.57
CA GLN A 23 -12.12 -6.51 7.32
C GLN A 23 -11.63 -5.66 6.13
N ILE A 24 -10.94 -6.27 5.18
CA ILE A 24 -10.45 -5.58 3.98
C ILE A 24 -11.63 -5.18 3.11
N ASN A 25 -11.72 -3.89 2.79
CA ASN A 25 -12.74 -3.39 1.88
C ASN A 25 -12.29 -3.55 0.42
N LYS A 26 -12.74 -4.64 -0.20
CA LYS A 26 -12.48 -4.97 -1.61
C LYS A 26 -13.10 -4.00 -2.62
N SER A 27 -13.95 -3.07 -2.17
CA SER A 27 -14.56 -2.02 -3.01
C SER A 27 -13.76 -0.72 -3.03
N THR A 28 -12.48 -0.74 -2.64
CA THR A 28 -11.63 0.45 -2.57
C THR A 28 -10.19 0.15 -3.00
N GLY A 29 -9.41 1.19 -3.33
CA GLY A 29 -7.96 1.09 -3.52
C GLY A 29 -7.53 0.18 -4.67
N LEU A 30 -6.50 -0.64 -4.42
CA LEU A 30 -5.94 -1.58 -5.40
C LEU A 30 -6.91 -2.68 -5.81
N HIS A 31 -7.82 -3.07 -4.92
CA HIS A 31 -8.76 -4.16 -5.18
C HIS A 31 -9.77 -3.84 -6.30
N ILE A 32 -10.04 -2.56 -6.60
CA ILE A 32 -10.87 -2.18 -7.76
C ILE A 32 -10.03 -2.04 -9.04
N LEU A 33 -8.79 -1.53 -8.92
CA LEU A 33 -7.94 -1.23 -10.07
C LEU A 33 -7.64 -2.48 -10.90
N GLY A 34 -7.39 -3.61 -10.25
CA GLY A 34 -7.22 -4.89 -10.93
C GLY A 34 -8.40 -5.25 -11.82
N PRO A 35 -9.61 -5.48 -11.25
CA PRO A 35 -10.82 -5.79 -12.00
C PRO A 35 -11.12 -4.80 -13.12
N CYS A 36 -10.88 -3.49 -12.91
CA CYS A 36 -11.05 -2.47 -13.96
C CYS A 36 -10.16 -2.69 -15.18
N ILE A 37 -8.98 -3.30 -15.01
CA ILE A 37 -8.03 -3.61 -16.09
C ILE A 37 -8.16 -5.08 -16.53
N GLY A 38 -9.19 -5.79 -16.04
CA GLY A 38 -9.42 -7.21 -16.34
C GLY A 38 -8.42 -8.15 -15.68
N ARG A 39 -7.72 -7.71 -14.63
CA ARG A 39 -6.73 -8.51 -13.89
C ARG A 39 -7.18 -8.70 -12.45
N HIS A 40 -7.32 -9.95 -12.02
CA HIS A 40 -7.62 -10.20 -10.62
C HIS A 40 -6.38 -9.91 -9.76
N MET A 41 -6.49 -8.98 -8.80
CA MET A 41 -5.43 -8.64 -7.86
C MET A 41 -5.74 -9.26 -6.50
N ASP A 42 -5.74 -10.60 -6.47
CA ASP A 42 -5.78 -11.36 -5.23
C ASP A 42 -4.36 -11.86 -4.93
N GLY A 43 -3.81 -11.44 -3.79
CA GLY A 43 -2.48 -11.86 -3.37
C GLY A 43 -1.87 -10.93 -2.34
N ILE A 44 -0.76 -11.39 -1.76
CA ILE A 44 0.06 -10.57 -0.86
C ILE A 44 0.93 -9.67 -1.73
N TYR A 45 0.79 -8.36 -1.56
CA TYR A 45 1.65 -7.37 -2.20
C TYR A 45 2.42 -6.61 -1.14
N VAL A 46 3.68 -6.32 -1.43
CA VAL A 46 4.55 -5.55 -0.54
C VAL A 46 4.43 -4.08 -0.91
N VAL A 47 4.06 -3.27 0.07
CA VAL A 47 4.05 -1.81 -0.04
C VAL A 47 5.19 -1.24 0.78
N ILE A 48 6.02 -0.42 0.16
CA ILE A 48 7.10 0.31 0.82
C ILE A 48 6.71 1.78 0.93
N CYS A 49 6.75 2.34 2.14
CA CYS A 49 6.45 3.74 2.39
C CYS A 49 7.74 4.54 2.59
N LEU A 50 8.03 5.51 1.72
CA LEU A 50 9.24 6.33 1.84
C LEU A 50 9.27 7.20 3.11
N GLU A 51 8.11 7.61 3.65
CA GLU A 51 8.05 8.34 4.94
C GLU A 51 8.43 7.47 6.14
N GLU A 52 8.13 6.16 6.09
CA GLU A 52 8.43 5.22 7.16
C GLU A 52 9.76 4.49 6.95
N LEU A 53 10.35 4.60 5.76
CA LEU A 53 11.74 4.21 5.56
C LEU A 53 12.59 5.15 6.40
N ARG A 54 13.12 4.62 7.51
CA ARG A 54 14.15 5.29 8.28
C ARG A 54 15.28 5.62 7.30
N GLN A 55 15.42 6.90 6.96
CA GLN A 55 16.65 7.37 6.32
C GLN A 55 17.74 7.04 7.33
N GLU A 56 18.62 6.09 7.01
CA GLU A 56 19.90 5.91 7.69
C GLU A 56 20.79 7.15 7.39
N LEU A 57 20.33 8.33 7.81
CA LEU A 57 21.17 9.50 7.99
C LEU A 57 21.85 9.31 9.33
N SER A 58 23.02 8.68 9.23
CA SER A 58 24.15 8.88 10.12
C SER A 58 24.28 10.37 10.50
N PHE A 59 23.66 10.74 11.63
CA PHE A 59 24.04 11.92 12.40
C PHE A 59 24.91 11.42 13.55
N VAL A 60 26.20 11.29 13.29
CA VAL A 60 27.20 11.41 14.35
C VAL A 60 27.36 12.91 14.58
N VAL A 61 26.81 13.40 15.67
CA VAL A 61 27.32 14.57 16.39
C VAL A 61 27.71 14.10 17.78
#